data_AF-A0A925C8V6-F1
#
_entry.id   AF-A0A925C8V6-F1
#
_cell.length_a   1.000
_cell.length_b   1.000
_cell.length_c   1.000
_cell.angle_alpha   90.00
_cell.angle_beta   90.00
_cell.angle_gamma   90.00
#
_symmetry.space_group_name_H-M   'P 1'
#
loop_
_entity.id
_entity.type
_entity.pdbx_description
1 polymer ?
#
loop_
_entity_poly.entity_id
_entity_poly.type
_entity_poly.pdbx_seq_one_letter_code
_entity_poly.pdbx_strand_id
1 'polypeptide(L)'
;MYLRAVRSAVAAVIVVVSMQPAHSAEWWMLQNTDDGRQCGPPLEADGVVLTPDEILNRFEECKLMDETPSLDLENVMVACEGNLNQVFIFTKTKEGCEKLAKD
;
A
#
# COMPACT_ATOMS: atom_id res chain seq x y z
N MET A 1 -34.52 29.59 -41.17
CA MET A 1 -33.15 29.10 -41.43
C MET A 1 -32.41 28.98 -40.10
N TYR A 2 -32.06 27.74 -39.75
CA TYR A 2 -31.02 27.29 -38.80
C TYR A 2 -30.91 27.89 -37.38
N LEU A 3 -31.69 27.31 -36.46
CA LEU A 3 -31.29 27.14 -35.06
C LEU A 3 -30.09 26.19 -35.01
N ARG A 4 -28.89 26.69 -34.73
CA ARG A 4 -27.70 25.86 -34.47
C ARG A 4 -27.52 25.71 -32.97
N ALA A 5 -28.08 24.62 -32.45
CA ALA A 5 -27.77 24.08 -31.13
C ALA A 5 -26.29 23.65 -31.11
N VAL A 6 -25.46 24.38 -30.37
CA VAL A 6 -24.08 23.98 -30.14
C VAL A 6 -24.08 23.02 -28.96
N ARG A 7 -24.04 21.72 -29.28
CA ARG A 7 -23.78 20.64 -28.32
C ARG A 7 -22.37 20.83 -27.75
N SER A 8 -22.27 21.35 -26.53
CA SER A 8 -21.02 21.29 -25.76
C SER A 8 -20.72 19.83 -25.43
N ALA A 9 -19.77 19.25 -26.15
CA ALA A 9 -19.23 17.94 -25.85
C ALA A 9 -18.42 18.04 -24.55
N VAL A 10 -18.85 17.32 -23.52
CA VAL A 10 -18.09 17.10 -22.29
C VAL A 10 -16.87 16.28 -22.68
N ALA A 11 -15.72 16.93 -22.78
CA ALA A 11 -14.44 16.26 -22.92
C ALA A 11 -14.14 15.54 -21.59
N ALA A 12 -14.47 14.26 -21.52
CA ALA A 12 -14.04 13.39 -20.46
C ALA A 12 -12.51 13.30 -20.52
N VAL A 13 -11.83 14.02 -19.62
CA VAL A 13 -10.41 13.82 -19.35
C VAL A 13 -10.29 12.46 -18.69
N ILE A 14 -10.01 11.45 -19.50
CA ILE A 14 -9.59 10.13 -19.01
C ILE A 14 -8.19 10.36 -18.45
N VAL A 15 -8.11 10.60 -17.14
CA VAL A 15 -6.86 10.48 -16.41
C VAL A 15 -6.53 9.00 -16.43
N VAL A 16 -5.72 8.60 -17.41
CA VAL A 16 -5.08 7.29 -17.43
C VAL A 16 -4.10 7.34 -16.26
N VAL A 17 -4.56 6.91 -15.08
CA VAL A 17 -3.66 6.71 -13.95
C VAL A 17 -2.66 5.67 -14.44
N SER A 18 -1.43 6.12 -14.56
CA SER A 18 -0.31 5.29 -14.94
C SER A 18 -0.26 4.14 -13.96
N MET A 19 -0.70 2.95 -14.35
CA MET A 19 -0.24 1.72 -13.73
C MET A 19 1.26 1.67 -13.98
N GLN A 20 2.02 2.31 -13.08
CA GLN A 20 3.45 2.10 -12.97
C GLN A 20 3.63 0.59 -12.88
N PRO A 21 4.58 0.01 -13.64
CA PRO A 21 4.91 -1.39 -13.44
C PRO A 21 5.33 -1.47 -11.98
N ALA A 22 4.55 -2.19 -11.18
CA ALA A 22 4.96 -2.56 -9.84
C ALA A 22 6.30 -3.26 -10.04
N HIS A 23 7.38 -2.52 -9.77
CA HIS A 23 8.72 -3.08 -9.61
C HIS A 23 8.50 -4.29 -8.75
N SER A 24 8.65 -5.49 -9.35
CA SER A 24 8.28 -6.79 -8.81
C SER A 24 8.27 -6.75 -7.28
N ALA A 25 7.11 -6.40 -6.70
CA ALA A 25 7.09 -5.96 -5.33
C ALA A 25 7.23 -7.22 -4.51
N GLU A 26 8.45 -7.49 -4.07
CA GLU A 26 8.81 -8.61 -3.20
C GLU A 26 7.97 -8.61 -1.91
N TRP A 27 7.45 -7.42 -1.55
CA TRP A 27 6.55 -7.20 -0.44
C TRP A 27 5.34 -6.37 -0.87
N TRP A 28 4.17 -6.76 -0.41
CA TRP A 28 2.91 -6.02 -0.47
C TRP A 28 2.57 -5.54 0.93
N MET A 29 2.24 -4.27 1.06
CA MET A 29 1.94 -3.63 2.34
C MET A 29 0.43 -3.39 2.45
N LEU A 30 -0.13 -3.74 3.61
CA LEU A 30 -1.46 -3.30 3.99
C LEU A 30 -1.37 -1.84 4.44
N GLN A 31 -1.94 -0.96 3.63
CA GLN A 31 -1.97 0.48 3.91
C GLN A 31 -3.36 0.84 4.43
N ASN A 32 -3.41 1.56 5.53
CA ASN A 32 -4.67 2.09 6.05
C ASN A 32 -4.87 3.50 5.47
N THR A 33 -5.78 3.61 4.51
CA THR A 33 -6.10 4.88 3.82
C THR A 33 -7.44 5.41 4.32
N ASP A 34 -7.78 6.65 3.95
CA ASP A 34 -9.08 7.25 4.27
C ASP A 34 -10.27 6.45 3.68
N ASP A 35 -10.02 5.76 2.55
CA ASP A 35 -10.98 4.88 1.86
C ASP A 35 -11.08 3.48 2.50
N GLY A 36 -10.26 3.21 3.53
CA GLY A 36 -10.17 1.93 4.24
C GLY A 36 -8.83 1.23 4.06
N ARG A 37 -8.79 -0.05 4.44
CA ARG A 37 -7.61 -0.90 4.29
C ARG A 37 -7.42 -1.25 2.82
N GLN A 38 -6.28 -0.90 2.26
CA GLN A 38 -5.94 -1.18 0.87
C GLN A 38 -4.59 -1.88 0.77
N CYS A 39 -4.51 -2.84 -0.14
CA CYS A 39 -3.27 -3.52 -0.44
C CYS A 39 -2.50 -2.76 -1.53
N GLY A 40 -1.25 -2.42 -1.26
CA GLY A 40 -0.42 -1.67 -2.21
C GLY A 40 1.05 -2.07 -2.15
N PRO A 41 1.86 -1.54 -3.07
CA PRO A 41 3.31 -1.62 -2.94
C PRO A 41 3.77 -0.94 -1.64
N PRO A 42 4.95 -1.29 -1.09
CA PRO A 42 5.46 -0.65 0.11
C PRO A 42 5.66 0.84 -0.12
N LEU A 43 5.47 1.63 0.93
CA LEU A 43 5.65 3.08 0.87
C LEU A 43 7.12 3.44 0.62
N GLU A 44 7.36 4.51 -0.13
CA GLU A 44 8.69 5.07 -0.30
C GLU A 44 8.84 6.31 0.58
N ALA A 45 9.87 6.35 1.42
CA ALA A 45 10.19 7.49 2.26
C ALA A 45 11.67 7.87 2.11
N ASP A 46 11.93 9.14 1.82
CA ASP A 46 13.27 9.69 1.53
C ASP A 46 13.99 8.96 0.39
N GLY A 47 13.24 8.51 -0.63
CA GLY A 47 13.78 7.80 -1.79
C GLY A 47 14.16 6.35 -1.53
N VAL A 48 13.75 5.78 -0.38
CA VAL A 48 13.96 4.37 -0.03
C VAL A 48 12.62 3.68 0.18
N VAL A 49 12.46 2.49 -0.41
CA VAL A 49 11.28 1.65 -0.23
C VAL A 49 11.31 1.08 1.19
N LEU A 50 10.26 1.37 1.96
CA LEU A 50 10.10 0.93 3.34
C LEU A 50 9.65 -0.53 3.38
N THR A 51 10.60 -1.45 3.18
CA THR A 51 10.43 -2.88 3.42
C THR A 51 10.50 -3.19 4.93
N PRO A 52 10.10 -4.38 5.39
CA PRO A 52 10.20 -4.73 6.80
C PRO A 52 11.61 -4.54 7.36
N ASP A 53 12.62 -5.04 6.65
CA ASP A 53 14.03 -4.89 7.04
C ASP A 53 14.46 -3.43 7.11
N GLU A 54 14.07 -2.59 6.15
CA GLU A 54 14.43 -1.17 6.19
C GLU A 54 13.73 -0.41 7.32
N ILE A 55 12.48 -0.74 7.63
CA ILE A 55 11.80 -0.15 8.80
C ILE A 55 12.52 -0.54 10.08
N LEU A 56 12.87 -1.82 10.26
CA LEU A 56 13.57 -2.30 11.46
C LEU A 56 14.99 -1.72 11.57
N ASN A 57 15.66 -1.50 10.45
CA ASN A 57 17.00 -0.91 10.40
C ASN A 57 16.98 0.61 10.66
N ARG A 58 15.95 1.31 10.17
CA ARG A 58 15.84 2.77 10.24
C ARG A 58 15.21 3.27 11.53
N PHE A 59 14.31 2.49 12.12
CA PHE A 59 13.54 2.87 13.29
C PHE A 59 13.77 1.84 14.41
N GLU A 60 14.60 2.20 15.39
CA GLU A 60 14.89 1.35 16.56
C GLU A 60 13.65 1.09 17.43
N GLU A 61 12.63 1.96 17.30
CA GLU A 61 11.33 1.84 17.97
C GLU A 61 10.39 0.82 17.29
N CYS A 62 10.77 0.31 16.11
CA CYS A 62 10.03 -0.70 15.39
C CYS A 62 10.57 -2.10 15.68
N LYS A 63 9.67 -3.04 15.96
CA LYS A 63 9.99 -4.44 16.24
C LYS A 63 9.04 -5.36 15.49
N LEU A 64 9.55 -6.53 15.14
CA LEU A 64 8.70 -7.62 14.66
C LEU A 64 7.79 -8.08 15.79
N MET A 65 6.50 -8.26 15.51
CA MET A 65 5.57 -8.82 16.48
C MET A 65 5.76 -10.34 16.60
N ASP A 66 5.95 -10.83 17.83
CA ASP A 66 6.03 -12.27 18.13
C ASP A 66 4.76 -13.05 17.73
N GLU A 67 3.61 -12.36 17.62
CA GLU A 67 2.33 -12.95 17.20
C GLU A 67 2.17 -13.09 15.68
N THR A 68 3.24 -12.94 14.89
CA THR A 68 3.18 -13.28 13.46
C THR A 68 2.77 -14.76 13.37
N PRO A 69 1.52 -15.10 12.99
CA PRO A 69 1.05 -16.47 13.09
C PRO A 69 1.91 -17.30 12.14
N SER A 70 2.65 -18.26 12.69
CA SER A 70 3.61 -19.09 11.96
C SER A 70 2.97 -19.94 10.84
N LEU A 71 1.67 -19.78 10.59
CA LEU A 71 0.87 -20.44 9.57
C LEU A 71 0.91 -19.75 8.20
N ASP A 72 1.40 -18.52 8.10
CA ASP A 72 1.70 -17.86 6.82
C ASP A 72 3.11 -17.26 6.88
N LEU A 73 4.11 -18.07 6.52
CA LEU A 73 5.52 -17.68 6.29
C LEU A 73 5.71 -16.53 5.27
N GLU A 74 4.60 -16.05 4.72
CA GLU A 74 4.51 -14.98 3.74
C GLU A 74 4.20 -13.62 4.38
N ASN A 75 3.76 -13.55 5.64
CA ASN A 75 3.32 -12.32 6.28
C ASN A 75 4.30 -11.87 7.38
N VAL A 76 4.60 -10.57 7.42
CA VAL A 76 5.52 -9.95 8.39
C VAL A 76 4.83 -8.74 9.00
N MET A 77 4.72 -8.72 10.33
CA MET A 77 4.11 -7.61 11.06
C MET A 77 5.19 -6.84 11.83
N VAL A 78 5.36 -5.56 11.50
CA VAL A 78 6.28 -4.65 12.17
C VAL A 78 5.46 -3.66 12.99
N ALA A 79 5.55 -3.75 14.31
CA ALA A 79 4.93 -2.79 15.21
C ALA A 79 5.96 -1.72 15.59
N CYS A 80 5.63 -0.47 15.31
CA CYS A 80 6.42 0.68 15.72
C CYS A 80 5.75 1.34 16.92
N GLU A 81 6.43 1.34 18.06
CA GLU A 81 5.99 2.02 19.28
C GLU A 81 6.57 3.44 19.33
N GLY A 82 6.00 4.34 20.13
CA GLY A 82 6.57 5.68 20.30
C GLY A 82 5.99 6.75 19.37
N ASN A 83 6.80 7.31 18.46
CA ASN A 83 6.38 8.44 17.62
C ASN A 83 5.48 8.01 16.47
N LEU A 84 5.76 6.83 15.89
CA LEU A 84 4.95 6.28 14.81
C LEU A 84 3.65 5.65 15.34
N ASN A 85 3.73 4.95 16.48
CA ASN A 85 2.61 4.23 17.11
C ASN A 85 1.69 3.52 16.10
N GLN A 86 2.30 2.83 15.14
CA GLN A 86 1.65 2.26 13.97
C GLN A 86 2.17 0.84 13.74
N VAL A 87 1.27 -0.05 13.31
CA VAL A 87 1.62 -1.40 12.88
C VAL A 87 1.61 -1.45 11.36
N PHE A 88 2.72 -1.87 10.78
CA PHE A 88 2.89 -2.14 9.36
C PHE A 88 2.76 -3.64 9.12
N ILE A 89 1.87 -4.02 8.21
CA ILE A 89 1.67 -5.43 7.84
C ILE A 89 2.13 -5.60 6.41
N PHE A 90 3.06 -6.52 6.22
CA PHE A 90 3.67 -6.86 4.95
C PHE A 90 3.34 -8.31 4.59
N THR A 91 3.25 -8.59 3.31
CA THR A 91 2.99 -9.93 2.78
C THR A 91 3.80 -10.16 1.52
N LYS A 92 4.24 -11.39 1.24
CA LYS A 92 4.95 -11.70 -0.01
C LYS A 92 4.02 -11.80 -1.22
N THR A 93 2.73 -12.01 -0.98
CA THR A 93 1.74 -12.22 -2.04
C THR A 93 0.67 -11.13 -2.03
N LYS A 94 0.34 -10.62 -3.22
CA LYS A 94 -0.75 -9.64 -3.38
C LYS A 94 -2.07 -10.18 -2.83
N GLU A 95 -2.35 -11.45 -3.11
CA GLU A 95 -3.57 -12.11 -2.68
C GLU A 95 -3.68 -12.24 -1.16
N GLY A 96 -2.56 -12.47 -0.46
CA GLY A 96 -2.50 -12.47 1.00
C GLY A 96 -2.87 -11.12 1.60
N CYS A 97 -2.27 -10.04 1.07
CA CYS A 97 -2.55 -8.69 1.53
C CYS A 97 -3.94 -8.17 1.12
N GLU A 98 -4.46 -8.53 -0.05
CA GLU A 98 -5.85 -8.23 -0.43
C GLU A 98 -6.89 -8.97 0.43
N LYS A 99 -6.56 -10.17 0.95
CA LYS A 99 -7.42 -10.85 1.94
C LYS A 99 -7.42 -10.10 3.27
N LEU A 100 -6.25 -9.70 3.77
CA LEU A 100 -6.12 -8.91 5.00
C LEU A 100 -6.80 -7.54 4.90
N ALA A 101 -6.88 -6.97 3.71
CA ALA A 101 -7.61 -5.71 3.47
C ALA A 101 -9.14 -5.87 3.56
N LYS A 102 -9.66 -7.10 3.38
CA LYS A 102 -11.09 -7.41 3.40
C LYS A 102 -11.57 -8.01 4.73
N ASP A 103 -10.63 -8.41 5.58
CA ASP A 103 -10.86 -8.86 6.96
C ASP A 103 -11.07 -7.67 7.90
#